data_AF-A0A0G0V9V6-F1
#
_entry.id   AF-A0A0G0V9V6-F1
#
_cell.length_a   1.000
_cell.length_b   1.000
_cell.length_c   1.000
_cell.angle_alpha   90.00
_cell.angle_beta   90.00
_cell.angle_gamma   90.00
#
_symmetry.space_group_name_H-M   'P 1'
#
loop_
_entity.id
_entity.type
_entity.pdbx_description
1 polymer ?
#
loop_
_entity_poly.entity_id
_entity_poly.type
_entity_poly.pdbx_seq_one_letter_code
_entity_poly.pdbx_strand_id
1 'polypeptide(L)'
;MSPNSLENPFYHPEPNKGIPSELTGRFLDSATTQALTEALGEDEPCESEPQQDLPPADISMTGKEQREVEKEPLWIKEDYIKWAESFERDKNWVDKTFEFQKDGTTIVEGDLILEKTEIKQLPVGLMEVKGDFRVSKNLSFKLNGYPKKIGGYFVCNYNNLSSLEGMSEEIRRDIYLNDNKIRSLDGLPEKVVGDLYLSHNQLENLDGISKEVFYDLSLTDNNQLTSLEALKGVKIGGNLWLCDIPATTIPAGIEIVGVIYIREYQTELIADATRKGYQVES
;
A
#
# COMPACT_ATOMS: atom_id res chain seq x y z
N MET A 1 13.08 -24.06 55.75
CA MET A 1 12.67 -22.65 55.82
C MET A 1 13.82 -21.80 55.30
N SER A 2 13.55 -21.02 54.26
CA SER A 2 14.14 -19.71 53.91
C SER A 2 13.93 -19.50 52.40
N PRO A 3 12.99 -18.62 51.99
CA PRO A 3 12.68 -18.32 50.60
C PRO A 3 13.43 -17.07 50.11
N ASN A 4 13.54 -16.95 48.78
CA ASN A 4 13.85 -15.75 47.98
C ASN A 4 15.30 -15.26 47.89
N SER A 5 15.89 -15.39 46.69
CA SER A 5 16.82 -14.42 46.10
C SER A 5 16.84 -14.61 44.57
N LEU A 6 15.83 -14.05 43.89
CA LEU A 6 15.95 -13.62 42.50
C LEU A 6 15.92 -12.09 42.54
N GLU A 7 17.07 -11.48 42.83
CA GLU A 7 17.24 -10.04 42.69
C GLU A 7 17.48 -9.69 41.21
N ASN A 8 16.76 -8.68 40.73
CA ASN A 8 16.90 -8.11 39.40
C ASN A 8 18.19 -7.26 39.34
N PRO A 9 19.15 -7.55 38.46
CA PRO A 9 20.43 -6.84 38.40
C PRO A 9 20.35 -5.40 37.86
N PHE A 10 19.15 -4.89 37.59
CA PHE A 10 18.94 -3.53 37.07
C PHE A 10 18.14 -2.60 38.00
N TYR A 11 18.08 -2.90 39.30
CA TYR A 11 17.42 -2.00 40.27
C TYR A 11 18.42 -0.97 40.83
N HIS A 12 18.26 0.30 40.46
CA HIS A 12 18.93 1.43 41.12
C HIS A 12 17.90 2.19 41.99
N PRO A 13 18.17 2.38 43.30
CA PRO A 13 17.41 3.30 44.12
C PRO A 13 18.02 4.70 44.00
N GLU A 14 17.21 5.69 43.62
CA GLU A 14 17.35 7.16 43.76
C GLU A 14 17.04 7.90 42.43
N PRO A 15 16.09 8.87 42.42
CA PRO A 15 15.83 9.72 41.27
C PRO A 15 16.88 10.85 41.20
N ASN A 16 17.72 10.80 40.18
CA ASN A 16 18.77 11.78 39.94
C ASN A 16 18.18 13.16 39.61
N LYS A 17 18.11 14.06 40.60
CA LYS A 17 17.87 15.50 40.42
C LYS A 17 19.21 16.18 40.10
N GLY A 18 19.61 16.16 38.83
CA GLY A 18 20.79 16.89 38.33
C GLY A 18 20.36 18.03 37.41
N ILE A 19 20.76 19.26 37.76
CA ILE A 19 20.53 20.49 36.99
C ILE A 19 21.51 20.51 35.78
N PRO A 20 21.13 21.00 34.58
CA PRO A 20 21.94 20.90 33.35
C PRO A 20 23.22 21.75 33.27
N SER A 21 23.77 22.25 34.37
CA SER A 21 24.85 23.25 34.37
C SER A 21 26.28 22.69 34.57
N GLU A 22 26.48 21.37 34.71
CA GLU A 22 27.82 20.78 34.89
C GLU A 22 28.43 20.09 33.66
N LEU A 23 27.76 20.11 32.50
CA LEU A 23 28.27 19.47 31.28
C LEU A 23 28.96 20.43 30.28
N THR A 24 28.95 21.74 30.52
CA THR A 24 29.55 22.74 29.63
C THR A 24 31.00 23.13 29.98
N GLY A 25 31.59 22.54 31.02
CA GLY A 25 32.95 22.87 31.47
C GLY A 25 34.10 22.10 30.82
N ARG A 26 33.85 21.21 29.86
CA ARG A 26 34.90 20.31 29.31
C ARG A 26 35.31 20.53 27.86
N PHE A 27 34.67 21.43 27.11
CA PHE A 27 34.96 21.58 25.67
C PHE A 27 34.87 23.00 25.09
N LEU A 28 34.75 24.05 25.90
CA LEU A 28 34.63 25.43 25.41
C LEU A 28 35.59 26.37 26.15
N ASP A 29 36.15 27.34 25.43
CA ASP A 29 37.05 28.34 26.00
C ASP A 29 36.27 29.44 26.79
N SER A 30 37.02 30.21 27.59
CA SER A 30 36.46 31.23 28.47
C SER A 30 35.72 32.34 27.72
N ALA A 31 36.08 32.61 26.47
CA ALA A 31 35.44 33.66 25.67
C ALA A 31 34.06 33.19 25.15
N THR A 32 33.94 31.92 24.80
CA THR A 32 32.69 31.32 24.32
C THR A 32 31.65 31.16 25.44
N THR A 33 32.11 30.93 26.66
CA THR A 33 31.24 30.80 27.85
C THR A 33 30.65 32.15 28.28
N GLN A 34 31.41 33.24 28.11
CA GLN A 34 30.98 34.58 28.47
C GLN A 34 29.90 35.12 27.50
N ALA A 35 30.02 34.81 26.20
CA ALA A 35 29.02 35.17 25.18
C ALA A 35 27.68 34.42 25.35
N LEU A 36 27.71 33.18 25.85
CA LEU A 36 26.50 32.38 26.14
C LEU A 36 25.72 32.89 27.36
N THR A 37 26.43 33.50 28.31
CA THR A 37 25.83 34.05 29.54
C THR A 37 25.15 35.41 29.28
N GLU A 38 25.72 36.23 28.39
CA GLU A 38 25.11 37.51 27.98
C GLU A 38 23.88 37.33 27.06
N ALA A 39 23.76 36.21 26.34
CA ALA A 39 22.66 35.97 25.40
C ALA A 39 21.36 35.45 26.05
N LEU A 40 21.41 34.98 27.30
CA LEU A 40 20.28 34.29 27.93
C LEU A 40 19.48 35.10 28.95
N GLY A 41 19.90 36.32 29.31
CA GLY A 41 19.11 37.21 30.18
C GLY A 41 18.98 36.72 31.64
N GLU A 42 19.23 37.61 32.59
CA GLU A 42 19.15 37.29 34.02
C GLU A 42 17.69 37.33 34.51
N ASP A 43 17.18 36.20 35.01
CA ASP A 43 15.90 36.14 35.74
C ASP A 43 16.11 36.51 37.22
N GLU A 44 15.51 37.63 37.63
CA GLU A 44 15.37 38.09 39.02
C GLU A 44 14.47 37.16 39.87
N PRO A 45 14.72 36.98 41.18
CA PRO A 45 13.86 36.19 42.05
C PRO A 45 12.76 37.04 42.70
N CYS A 46 11.49 36.64 42.56
CA CYS A 46 10.36 37.32 43.20
C CYS A 46 9.74 36.45 44.32
N GLU A 47 9.52 37.07 45.48
CA GLU A 47 8.97 36.51 46.73
C GLU A 47 7.46 36.15 46.67
N SER A 48 7.05 35.27 47.59
CA SER A 48 5.71 34.77 48.03
C SER A 48 4.59 35.83 48.20
N GLU A 49 3.26 35.64 48.20
CA GLU A 49 2.22 34.56 48.39
C GLU A 49 0.81 35.21 48.01
N PRO A 50 -0.43 34.63 48.12
CA PRO A 50 -0.90 33.43 48.85
C PRO A 50 -1.87 32.46 48.10
N GLN A 51 -2.12 31.31 48.75
CA GLN A 51 -3.02 30.22 48.38
C GLN A 51 -4.52 30.59 48.29
N GLN A 52 -5.22 30.00 47.31
CA GLN A 52 -6.64 29.64 47.43
C GLN A 52 -6.85 28.19 46.97
N ASP A 53 -7.53 27.42 47.81
CA ASP A 53 -7.82 26.00 47.68
C ASP A 53 -8.78 25.67 46.51
N LEU A 54 -8.42 24.67 45.70
CA LEU A 54 -9.33 23.95 44.80
C LEU A 54 -9.07 22.42 44.91
N PRO A 55 -10.11 21.57 44.80
CA PRO A 55 -10.11 20.17 45.24
C PRO A 55 -9.27 19.24 44.36
N PRO A 56 -8.97 18.00 44.81
CA PRO A 56 -8.08 17.10 44.07
C PRO A 56 -8.64 16.74 42.70
N ALA A 57 -7.82 16.89 41.66
CA ALA A 57 -8.13 16.47 40.31
C ALA A 57 -8.21 14.94 40.25
N ASP A 58 -9.40 14.43 39.94
CA ASP A 58 -9.61 13.08 39.40
C ASP A 58 -8.84 12.98 38.08
N ILE A 59 -7.72 12.24 38.08
CA ILE A 59 -7.03 11.80 36.87
C ILE A 59 -7.83 10.64 36.26
N SER A 60 -8.99 10.96 35.71
CA SER A 60 -9.68 10.12 34.74
C SER A 60 -8.95 10.26 33.42
N MET A 61 -8.15 9.25 33.07
CA MET A 61 -7.53 9.08 31.76
C MET A 61 -8.60 9.21 30.68
N THR A 62 -8.64 10.39 30.06
CA THR A 62 -9.48 10.74 28.93
C THR A 62 -9.10 9.88 27.73
N GLY A 63 -10.14 9.50 26.99
CA GLY A 63 -10.12 8.44 26.01
C GLY A 63 -8.98 8.56 24.99
N LYS A 64 -8.35 7.42 24.72
CA LYS A 64 -7.83 7.18 23.37
C LYS A 64 -8.99 7.45 22.41
N GLU A 65 -8.93 8.54 21.67
CA GLU A 65 -9.70 8.69 20.43
C GLU A 65 -9.21 7.59 19.48
N GLN A 66 -9.80 6.41 19.62
CA GLN A 66 -10.01 5.56 18.48
C GLN A 66 -10.88 6.40 17.55
N ARG A 67 -10.26 6.93 16.50
CA ARG A 67 -10.99 7.46 15.35
C ARG A 67 -11.74 6.26 14.78
N GLU A 68 -12.95 6.00 15.28
CA GLU A 68 -13.90 5.13 14.61
C GLU A 68 -14.07 5.74 13.23
N VAL A 69 -13.46 5.11 12.23
CA VAL A 69 -13.73 5.42 10.83
C VAL A 69 -15.21 5.08 10.67
N GLU A 70 -16.07 6.10 10.67
CA GLU A 70 -17.48 5.93 10.30
C GLU A 70 -17.46 5.23 8.94
N LYS A 71 -17.84 3.95 8.92
CA LYS A 71 -17.90 3.19 7.68
C LYS A 71 -18.90 3.91 6.77
N GLU A 72 -18.46 4.28 5.57
CA GLU A 72 -19.37 4.84 4.58
C GLU A 72 -20.61 3.95 4.45
N PRO A 73 -21.82 4.53 4.45
CA PRO A 73 -23.03 3.74 4.39
C PRO A 73 -23.05 2.91 3.10
N LEU A 74 -23.38 1.61 3.24
CA LEU A 74 -23.56 0.72 2.10
C LEU A 74 -24.61 1.29 1.15
N TRP A 75 -24.39 1.13 -0.16
CA TRP A 75 -25.35 1.55 -1.17
C TRP A 75 -26.63 0.72 -1.08
N ILE A 76 -27.77 1.38 -1.12
CA ILE A 76 -29.06 0.70 -1.21
C ILE A 76 -29.42 0.42 -2.67
N LYS A 77 -30.45 -0.38 -2.89
CA LYS A 77 -30.86 -0.81 -4.22
C LYS A 77 -31.14 0.35 -5.18
N GLU A 78 -31.73 1.43 -4.68
CA GLU A 78 -31.99 2.64 -5.45
C GLU A 78 -30.71 3.32 -5.94
N ASP A 79 -29.61 3.24 -5.18
CA ASP A 79 -28.31 3.79 -5.60
C ASP A 79 -27.69 2.95 -6.71
N TYR A 80 -27.79 1.61 -6.63
CA TYR A 80 -27.37 0.72 -7.71
C TYR A 80 -28.14 0.98 -9.00
N ILE A 81 -29.46 1.24 -8.91
CA ILE A 81 -30.29 1.55 -10.08
C ILE A 81 -29.84 2.87 -10.71
N LYS A 82 -29.67 3.94 -9.92
CA LYS A 82 -29.18 5.24 -10.44
C LYS A 82 -27.79 5.13 -11.07
N TRP A 83 -26.91 4.35 -10.44
CA TRP A 83 -25.58 4.06 -10.96
C TRP A 83 -25.66 3.29 -12.29
N ALA A 84 -26.50 2.26 -12.37
CA ALA A 84 -26.72 1.48 -13.59
C ALA A 84 -27.30 2.34 -14.73
N GLU A 85 -28.24 3.23 -14.41
CA GLU A 85 -28.84 4.16 -15.37
C GLU A 85 -27.81 5.12 -15.98
N SER A 86 -26.72 5.45 -15.27
CA SER A 86 -25.67 6.33 -15.80
C SER A 86 -24.91 5.73 -16.99
N PHE A 87 -25.04 4.42 -17.24
CA PHE A 87 -24.44 3.73 -18.37
C PHE A 87 -25.47 2.85 -19.11
N GLU A 88 -26.71 3.35 -19.19
CA GLU A 88 -27.79 2.77 -20.00
C GLU A 88 -28.23 1.36 -19.57
N ARG A 89 -28.08 1.03 -18.28
CA ARG A 89 -28.66 -0.17 -17.67
C ARG A 89 -29.87 0.17 -16.83
N ASP A 90 -30.85 -0.73 -16.84
CA ASP A 90 -32.10 -0.56 -16.13
C ASP A 90 -32.14 -1.36 -14.82
N LYS A 91 -33.23 -1.19 -14.08
CA LYS A 91 -33.51 -1.97 -12.86
C LYS A 91 -33.49 -3.49 -13.11
N ASN A 92 -33.96 -3.96 -14.27
CA ASN A 92 -33.98 -5.39 -14.57
C ASN A 92 -32.58 -5.96 -14.69
N TRP A 93 -31.64 -5.19 -15.24
CA TRP A 93 -30.23 -5.56 -15.28
C TRP A 93 -29.65 -5.63 -13.87
N VAL A 94 -29.93 -4.64 -13.00
CA VAL A 94 -29.50 -4.67 -11.58
C VAL A 94 -30.02 -5.90 -10.86
N ASP A 95 -31.32 -6.18 -10.99
CA ASP A 95 -32.00 -7.32 -10.34
C ASP A 95 -31.44 -8.69 -10.77
N LYS A 96 -30.92 -8.79 -11.99
CA LYS A 96 -30.31 -10.03 -12.52
C LYS A 96 -28.82 -10.14 -12.22
N THR A 97 -28.13 -9.02 -12.02
CA THR A 97 -26.67 -8.97 -11.86
C THR A 97 -26.27 -9.07 -10.40
N PHE A 98 -26.97 -8.37 -9.52
CA PHE A 98 -26.59 -8.24 -8.11
C PHE A 98 -27.57 -9.00 -7.21
N GLU A 99 -27.05 -9.93 -6.43
CA GLU A 99 -27.78 -10.58 -5.34
C GLU A 99 -27.59 -9.77 -4.05
N PHE A 100 -28.67 -9.15 -3.58
CA PHE A 100 -28.69 -8.40 -2.33
C PHE A 100 -28.80 -9.34 -1.13
N GLN A 101 -27.81 -9.27 -0.25
CA GLN A 101 -27.74 -10.07 0.97
C GLN A 101 -28.56 -9.42 2.10
N LYS A 102 -28.85 -10.21 3.15
CA LYS A 102 -29.63 -9.75 4.31
C LYS A 102 -28.95 -8.64 5.11
N ASP A 103 -27.63 -8.53 5.02
CA ASP A 103 -26.80 -7.53 5.70
C ASP A 103 -26.62 -6.24 4.89
N GLY A 104 -27.25 -6.13 3.71
CA GLY A 104 -27.17 -4.97 2.83
C GLY A 104 -26.00 -5.00 1.84
N THR A 105 -25.14 -6.02 1.89
CA THR A 105 -24.09 -6.21 0.89
C THR A 105 -24.62 -6.84 -0.39
N THR A 106 -23.82 -6.83 -1.46
CA THR A 106 -24.17 -7.50 -2.71
C THR A 106 -23.07 -8.43 -3.20
N ILE A 107 -23.48 -9.45 -3.95
CA ILE A 107 -22.58 -10.34 -4.67
C ILE A 107 -23.05 -10.49 -6.12
N VAL A 108 -22.14 -10.84 -7.01
CA VAL A 108 -22.44 -11.22 -8.40
C VAL A 108 -22.09 -12.69 -8.58
N GLU A 109 -23.08 -13.52 -8.92
CA GLU A 109 -22.90 -14.98 -9.06
C GLU A 109 -22.06 -15.39 -10.28
N GLY A 110 -22.02 -14.54 -11.31
CA GLY A 110 -21.27 -14.77 -12.54
C GLY A 110 -20.25 -13.68 -12.81
N ASP A 111 -20.11 -13.33 -14.09
CA ASP A 111 -19.19 -12.30 -14.54
C ASP A 111 -19.83 -10.90 -14.40
N LEU A 112 -19.02 -9.92 -13.99
CA LEU A 112 -19.38 -8.51 -14.00
C LEU A 112 -18.61 -7.80 -15.11
N ILE A 113 -19.31 -7.46 -16.19
CA ILE A 113 -18.73 -6.81 -17.37
C ILE A 113 -19.19 -5.35 -17.45
N LEU A 114 -18.26 -4.43 -17.18
CA LEU A 114 -18.44 -2.98 -17.10
C LEU A 114 -17.42 -2.26 -17.99
N GLU A 115 -17.09 -2.82 -19.15
CA GLU A 115 -16.17 -2.18 -20.09
C GLU A 115 -16.82 -0.98 -20.78
N LYS A 116 -16.11 0.14 -20.88
CA LYS A 116 -16.56 1.37 -21.57
C LYS A 116 -17.90 1.93 -21.06
N THR A 117 -18.13 1.86 -19.76
CA THR A 117 -19.34 2.38 -19.10
C THR A 117 -19.18 3.79 -18.53
N GLU A 118 -17.97 4.37 -18.59
CA GLU A 118 -17.61 5.66 -18.00
C GLU A 118 -17.83 5.76 -16.47
N ILE A 119 -18.00 4.62 -15.79
CA ILE A 119 -18.20 4.59 -14.35
C ILE A 119 -16.98 5.13 -13.61
N LYS A 120 -17.24 5.80 -12.49
CA LYS A 120 -16.19 6.37 -11.63
C LYS A 120 -15.74 5.44 -10.53
N GLN A 121 -16.66 4.61 -10.03
CA GLN A 121 -16.39 3.64 -8.97
C GLN A 121 -17.46 2.55 -9.00
N LEU A 122 -17.20 1.47 -8.26
CA LEU A 122 -18.17 0.41 -8.04
C LEU A 122 -19.12 0.75 -6.89
N PRO A 123 -20.28 0.08 -6.84
CA PRO A 123 -21.19 0.20 -5.70
C PRO A 123 -20.53 -0.18 -4.38
N VAL A 124 -20.67 0.70 -3.37
CA VAL A 124 -20.18 0.45 -2.02
C VAL A 124 -20.99 -0.70 -1.40
N GLY A 125 -20.32 -1.77 -1.02
CA GLY A 125 -20.94 -2.98 -0.51
C GLY A 125 -21.02 -4.14 -1.51
N LEU A 126 -20.50 -3.99 -2.72
CA LEU A 126 -20.26 -5.11 -3.62
C LEU A 126 -19.11 -5.96 -3.07
N MET A 127 -19.39 -7.09 -2.43
CA MET A 127 -18.38 -7.88 -1.73
C MET A 127 -17.63 -8.83 -2.64
N GLU A 128 -18.34 -9.48 -3.56
CA GLU A 128 -17.76 -10.56 -4.36
C GLU A 128 -18.32 -10.58 -5.77
N VAL A 129 -17.43 -10.76 -6.75
CA VAL A 129 -17.77 -11.21 -8.09
C VAL A 129 -17.22 -12.62 -8.23
N LYS A 130 -18.10 -13.63 -8.29
CA LYS A 130 -17.68 -15.04 -8.33
C LYS A 130 -17.03 -15.43 -9.65
N GLY A 131 -17.40 -14.77 -10.74
CA GLY A 131 -16.80 -14.93 -12.06
C GLY A 131 -15.72 -13.89 -12.37
N ASP A 132 -15.59 -13.57 -13.65
CA ASP A 132 -14.67 -12.55 -14.15
C ASP A 132 -15.17 -11.14 -13.83
N PHE A 133 -14.26 -10.25 -13.45
CA PHE A 133 -14.54 -8.83 -13.33
C PHE A 133 -13.79 -8.05 -14.40
N ARG A 134 -14.52 -7.47 -15.37
CA ARG A 134 -13.95 -6.70 -16.48
C ARG A 134 -14.45 -5.26 -16.43
N VAL A 135 -13.54 -4.31 -16.19
CA VAL A 135 -13.86 -2.88 -16.02
C VAL A 135 -12.95 -1.99 -16.87
N SER A 136 -12.43 -2.54 -17.97
CA SER A 136 -11.50 -1.82 -18.83
C SER A 136 -12.15 -0.62 -19.54
N LYS A 137 -11.34 0.37 -19.92
CA LYS A 137 -11.74 1.53 -20.75
C LYS A 137 -12.75 2.47 -20.09
N ASN A 138 -12.62 2.68 -18.79
CA ASN A 138 -13.32 3.68 -17.99
C ASN A 138 -12.30 4.70 -17.46
N LEU A 139 -12.04 5.77 -18.23
CA LEU A 139 -10.95 6.72 -17.95
C LEU A 139 -11.05 7.49 -16.62
N SER A 140 -12.24 7.52 -16.02
CA SER A 140 -12.51 8.16 -14.73
C SER A 140 -12.65 7.16 -13.57
N PHE A 141 -12.47 5.86 -13.85
CA PHE A 141 -12.63 4.82 -12.85
C PHE A 141 -11.55 4.90 -11.76
N LYS A 142 -11.96 4.63 -10.53
CA LYS A 142 -11.12 4.52 -9.36
C LYS A 142 -11.51 3.28 -8.58
N LEU A 143 -10.50 2.61 -8.05
CA LEU A 143 -10.66 1.53 -7.09
C LEU A 143 -11.10 2.15 -5.76
N ASN A 144 -12.13 1.56 -5.15
CA ASN A 144 -12.74 2.10 -3.92
C ASN A 144 -12.87 1.04 -2.82
N GLY A 145 -12.06 -0.03 -2.88
CA GLY A 145 -12.09 -1.13 -1.94
C GLY A 145 -13.10 -2.23 -2.28
N TYR A 146 -13.78 -2.14 -3.43
CA TYR A 146 -14.75 -3.12 -3.91
C TYR A 146 -14.46 -3.55 -5.38
N PRO A 147 -14.79 -4.80 -5.76
CA PRO A 147 -15.20 -5.88 -4.87
C PRO A 147 -14.07 -6.30 -3.92
N LYS A 148 -14.41 -6.96 -2.82
CA LYS A 148 -13.40 -7.53 -1.91
C LYS A 148 -12.76 -8.78 -2.51
N LYS A 149 -13.55 -9.57 -3.23
CA LYS A 149 -13.13 -10.83 -3.83
C LYS A 149 -13.53 -10.94 -5.30
N ILE A 150 -12.64 -11.50 -6.09
CA ILE A 150 -12.86 -11.84 -7.50
C ILE A 150 -12.50 -13.31 -7.71
N GLY A 151 -13.49 -14.12 -8.07
CA GLY A 151 -13.31 -15.56 -8.28
C GLY A 151 -12.71 -15.93 -9.64
N GLY A 152 -12.83 -15.05 -10.63
CA GLY A 152 -12.27 -15.19 -11.97
C GLY A 152 -11.10 -14.24 -12.26
N TYR A 153 -10.99 -13.82 -13.51
CA TYR A 153 -9.98 -12.86 -13.98
C TYR A 153 -10.35 -11.43 -13.56
N PHE A 154 -9.36 -10.62 -13.19
CA PHE A 154 -9.55 -9.18 -13.01
C PHE A 154 -8.94 -8.40 -14.18
N VAL A 155 -9.80 -7.82 -15.02
CA VAL A 155 -9.38 -7.12 -16.25
C VAL A 155 -9.70 -5.62 -16.14
N CYS A 156 -8.68 -4.82 -15.86
CA CYS A 156 -8.79 -3.40 -15.51
C CYS A 156 -7.83 -2.53 -16.35
N ASN A 157 -7.78 -2.80 -17.66
CA ASN A 157 -6.88 -2.11 -18.59
C ASN A 157 -7.47 -0.75 -19.02
N TYR A 158 -6.62 0.21 -19.42
CA TYR A 158 -7.07 1.49 -20.01
C TYR A 158 -7.98 2.35 -19.11
N ASN A 159 -7.67 2.48 -17.82
CA ASN A 159 -8.50 3.22 -16.84
C ASN A 159 -7.87 4.49 -16.27
N ASN A 160 -6.67 4.91 -16.74
CA ASN A 160 -5.91 6.02 -16.14
C ASN A 160 -5.68 5.86 -14.62
N LEU A 161 -5.63 4.62 -14.11
CA LEU A 161 -5.33 4.39 -12.69
C LEU A 161 -3.90 4.83 -12.39
N SER A 162 -3.71 5.60 -11.32
CA SER A 162 -2.39 6.07 -10.86
C SER A 162 -1.89 5.35 -9.60
N SER A 163 -2.80 4.68 -8.90
CA SER A 163 -2.59 3.93 -7.66
C SER A 163 -3.48 2.69 -7.69
N LEU A 164 -3.07 1.65 -6.94
CA LEU A 164 -3.83 0.41 -6.71
C LEU A 164 -4.49 0.38 -5.32
N GLU A 165 -4.48 1.50 -4.60
CA GLU A 165 -5.22 1.64 -3.35
C GLU A 165 -6.71 1.33 -3.55
N GLY A 166 -7.25 0.44 -2.71
CA GLY A 166 -8.62 -0.03 -2.84
C GLY A 166 -8.83 -1.15 -3.85
N MET A 167 -7.76 -1.79 -4.34
CA MET A 167 -7.85 -3.04 -5.11
C MET A 167 -8.48 -4.17 -4.27
N SER A 168 -9.05 -5.16 -4.96
CA SER A 168 -9.59 -6.35 -4.34
C SER A 168 -8.55 -7.12 -3.54
N GLU A 169 -8.95 -7.61 -2.37
CA GLU A 169 -8.07 -8.30 -1.42
C GLU A 169 -7.72 -9.72 -1.89
N GLU A 170 -8.65 -10.37 -2.61
CA GLU A 170 -8.49 -11.73 -3.12
C GLU A 170 -8.89 -11.82 -4.59
N ILE A 171 -7.97 -12.27 -5.44
CA ILE A 171 -8.19 -12.51 -6.86
C ILE A 171 -7.65 -13.91 -7.19
N ARG A 172 -8.52 -14.78 -7.71
CA ARG A 172 -8.21 -16.22 -7.87
C ARG A 172 -7.54 -16.59 -9.19
N ARG A 173 -7.55 -15.69 -10.17
CA ARG A 173 -6.89 -15.87 -11.47
C ARG A 173 -6.02 -14.65 -11.79
N ASP A 174 -5.81 -14.37 -13.07
CA ASP A 174 -4.88 -13.36 -13.54
C ASP A 174 -5.41 -11.94 -13.32
N ILE A 175 -4.45 -11.03 -13.19
CA ILE A 175 -4.66 -9.60 -13.00
C ILE A 175 -4.09 -8.87 -14.22
N TYR A 176 -4.96 -8.16 -14.94
CA TYR A 176 -4.57 -7.33 -16.07
C TYR A 176 -4.78 -5.85 -15.73
N LEU A 177 -3.67 -5.12 -15.64
CA LEU A 177 -3.59 -3.69 -15.31
C LEU A 177 -2.83 -2.90 -16.37
N ASN A 178 -2.80 -3.41 -17.60
CA ASN A 178 -2.08 -2.81 -18.72
C ASN A 178 -2.66 -1.44 -19.09
N ASP A 179 -1.82 -0.57 -19.65
CA ASP A 179 -2.22 0.72 -20.22
C ASP A 179 -2.93 1.63 -19.20
N ASN A 180 -2.39 1.70 -17.98
CA ASN A 180 -2.80 2.65 -16.97
C ASN A 180 -1.71 3.71 -16.77
N LYS A 181 -1.77 4.46 -15.66
CA LYS A 181 -0.77 5.46 -15.28
C LYS A 181 -0.19 5.12 -13.90
N ILE A 182 -0.12 3.83 -13.57
CA ILE A 182 0.23 3.35 -12.23
C ILE A 182 1.68 3.73 -11.94
N ARG A 183 1.92 4.31 -10.76
CA ARG A 183 3.26 4.71 -10.28
C ARG A 183 3.66 4.02 -8.98
N SER A 184 2.69 3.57 -8.20
CA SER A 184 2.89 2.76 -7.01
C SER A 184 2.05 1.49 -7.12
N LEU A 185 2.62 0.38 -6.67
CA LEU A 185 1.95 -0.91 -6.61
C LEU A 185 1.32 -1.18 -5.23
N ASP A 186 1.35 -0.19 -4.33
CA ASP A 186 0.67 -0.25 -3.04
C ASP A 186 -0.82 -0.55 -3.25
N GLY A 187 -1.27 -1.64 -2.63
CA GLY A 187 -2.63 -2.16 -2.79
C GLY A 187 -2.72 -3.46 -3.58
N LEU A 188 -1.66 -3.89 -4.28
CA LEU A 188 -1.60 -5.26 -4.79
C LEU A 188 -1.75 -6.28 -3.64
N PRO A 189 -2.39 -7.44 -3.89
CA PRO A 189 -2.40 -8.52 -2.92
C PRO A 189 -0.98 -9.04 -2.67
N GLU A 190 -0.71 -9.54 -1.45
CA GLU A 190 0.62 -10.07 -1.10
C GLU A 190 1.04 -11.22 -2.02
N LYS A 191 0.06 -12.00 -2.50
CA LYS A 191 0.24 -13.13 -3.42
C LYS A 191 -0.71 -13.02 -4.59
N VAL A 192 -0.19 -13.26 -5.79
CA VAL A 192 -0.97 -13.36 -7.02
C VAL A 192 -0.96 -14.82 -7.47
N VAL A 193 -2.17 -15.42 -7.50
CA VAL A 193 -2.36 -16.84 -7.84
C VAL A 193 -2.25 -17.08 -9.34
N GLY A 194 -2.57 -16.08 -10.17
CA GLY A 194 -2.46 -16.12 -11.62
C GLY A 194 -1.26 -15.36 -12.16
N ASP A 195 -1.38 -14.89 -13.40
CA ASP A 195 -0.45 -13.94 -14.00
C ASP A 195 -0.69 -12.51 -13.49
N LEU A 196 0.37 -11.68 -13.49
CA LEU A 196 0.29 -10.24 -13.21
C LEU A 196 0.83 -9.44 -14.40
N TYR A 197 -0.07 -8.74 -15.10
CA TYR A 197 0.27 -7.91 -16.25
C TYR A 197 0.18 -6.42 -15.91
N LEU A 198 1.32 -5.75 -15.92
CA LEU A 198 1.50 -4.32 -15.58
C LEU A 198 2.12 -3.53 -16.76
N SER A 199 1.98 -4.01 -17.99
CA SER A 199 2.60 -3.40 -19.15
C SER A 199 2.07 -1.98 -19.44
N HIS A 200 2.89 -1.13 -20.05
CA HIS A 200 2.52 0.25 -20.39
C HIS A 200 1.96 1.06 -19.21
N ASN A 201 2.69 1.10 -18.10
CA ASN A 201 2.38 1.96 -16.95
C ASN A 201 3.45 3.06 -16.77
N GLN A 202 3.41 3.76 -15.64
CA GLN A 202 4.36 4.82 -15.30
C GLN A 202 5.22 4.43 -14.10
N LEU A 203 5.56 3.14 -13.98
CA LEU A 203 6.34 2.61 -12.88
C LEU A 203 7.77 3.14 -12.95
N GLU A 204 8.21 3.82 -11.89
CA GLU A 204 9.61 4.27 -11.70
C GLU A 204 10.42 3.25 -10.88
N ASN A 205 9.72 2.54 -9.98
CA ASN A 205 10.21 1.42 -9.18
C ASN A 205 9.07 0.38 -9.02
N LEU A 206 9.29 -0.67 -8.24
CA LEU A 206 8.31 -1.73 -8.00
C LEU A 206 7.97 -1.86 -6.51
N ASP A 207 8.10 -0.77 -5.74
CA ASP A 207 7.69 -0.77 -4.34
C ASP A 207 6.19 -1.11 -4.25
N GLY A 208 5.85 -2.03 -3.34
CA GLY A 208 4.50 -2.57 -3.20
C GLY A 208 4.18 -3.77 -4.10
N ILE A 209 5.11 -4.25 -4.93
CA ILE A 209 4.93 -5.49 -5.72
C ILE A 209 4.62 -6.69 -4.81
N SER A 210 3.75 -7.58 -5.28
CA SER A 210 3.45 -8.86 -4.63
C SER A 210 4.72 -9.67 -4.37
N LYS A 211 4.79 -10.34 -3.21
CA LYS A 211 5.95 -11.16 -2.83
C LYS A 211 6.05 -12.48 -3.62
N GLU A 212 4.92 -12.94 -4.15
CA GLU A 212 4.82 -14.19 -4.88
C GLU A 212 3.81 -14.03 -6.03
N VAL A 213 4.27 -14.29 -7.25
CA VAL A 213 3.46 -14.40 -8.47
C VAL A 213 3.62 -15.82 -8.97
N PHE A 214 2.53 -16.59 -9.00
CA PHE A 214 2.58 -18.04 -9.23
C PHE A 214 2.92 -18.40 -10.67
N TYR A 215 2.63 -17.51 -11.61
CA TYR A 215 2.88 -17.69 -13.03
C TYR A 215 3.68 -16.48 -13.56
N ASP A 216 3.20 -15.83 -14.63
CA ASP A 216 3.97 -14.82 -15.34
C ASP A 216 3.83 -13.42 -14.71
N LEU A 217 4.93 -12.66 -14.73
CA LEU A 217 4.95 -11.24 -14.40
C LEU A 217 5.39 -10.47 -15.64
N SER A 218 4.57 -9.51 -16.08
CA SER A 218 4.92 -8.61 -17.18
C SER A 218 5.04 -7.17 -16.73
N LEU A 219 6.23 -6.60 -16.94
CA LEU A 219 6.58 -5.20 -16.68
C LEU A 219 6.91 -4.45 -17.98
N THR A 220 6.62 -5.07 -19.13
CA THR A 220 6.95 -4.56 -20.47
C THR A 220 6.51 -3.10 -20.67
N ASP A 221 7.34 -2.33 -21.38
CA ASP A 221 7.06 -0.94 -21.77
C ASP A 221 6.85 0.04 -20.61
N ASN A 222 7.35 -0.27 -19.42
CA ASN A 222 7.49 0.70 -18.33
C ASN A 222 8.77 1.53 -18.53
N ASN A 223 8.70 2.52 -19.43
CA ASN A 223 9.83 3.33 -19.89
C ASN A 223 10.49 4.22 -18.80
N GLN A 224 9.94 4.25 -17.58
CA GLN A 224 10.50 4.97 -16.43
C GLN A 224 11.14 4.02 -15.41
N LEU A 225 11.03 2.70 -15.60
CA LEU A 225 11.44 1.68 -14.64
C LEU A 225 12.95 1.42 -14.72
N THR A 226 13.72 2.20 -13.98
CA THR A 226 15.19 2.17 -14.01
C THR A 226 15.80 1.16 -13.03
N SER A 227 15.02 0.70 -12.05
CA SER A 227 15.48 -0.23 -11.02
C SER A 227 14.47 -1.34 -10.78
N LEU A 228 14.98 -2.57 -10.69
CA LEU A 228 14.21 -3.77 -10.35
C LEU A 228 14.45 -4.22 -8.90
N GLU A 229 15.15 -3.44 -8.06
CA GLU A 229 15.60 -3.85 -6.72
C GLU A 229 14.47 -4.35 -5.80
N ALA A 230 13.26 -3.80 -5.94
CA ALA A 230 12.09 -4.24 -5.18
C ALA A 230 11.64 -5.68 -5.50
N LEU A 231 12.13 -6.30 -6.59
CA LEU A 231 11.93 -7.72 -6.86
C LEU A 231 12.85 -8.64 -6.04
N LYS A 232 13.76 -8.10 -5.23
CA LYS A 232 14.61 -8.91 -4.35
C LYS A 232 13.75 -9.76 -3.39
N GLY A 233 13.93 -11.08 -3.45
CA GLY A 233 13.17 -12.02 -2.64
C GLY A 233 11.75 -12.30 -3.15
N VAL A 234 11.37 -11.72 -4.29
CA VAL A 234 10.11 -12.05 -4.97
C VAL A 234 10.26 -13.39 -5.68
N LYS A 235 9.21 -14.21 -5.62
CA LYS A 235 9.10 -15.49 -6.32
C LYS A 235 8.19 -15.37 -7.52
N ILE A 236 8.69 -15.77 -8.68
CA ILE A 236 7.97 -15.77 -9.95
C ILE A 236 8.00 -17.21 -10.47
N GLY A 237 6.83 -17.87 -10.44
CA GLY A 237 6.70 -19.27 -10.83
C GLY A 237 6.67 -19.50 -12.35
N GLY A 238 6.48 -18.43 -13.14
CA GLY A 238 6.52 -18.44 -14.59
C GLY A 238 7.59 -17.52 -15.16
N ASN A 239 7.26 -16.89 -16.28
CA ASN A 239 8.13 -16.02 -17.04
C ASN A 239 8.16 -14.59 -16.49
N LEU A 240 9.26 -13.89 -16.74
CA LEU A 240 9.41 -12.47 -16.41
C LEU A 240 9.64 -11.66 -17.69
N TRP A 241 8.68 -10.81 -18.04
CA TRP A 241 8.77 -9.94 -19.23
C TRP A 241 9.28 -8.54 -18.84
N LEU A 242 10.47 -8.20 -19.33
CA LEU A 242 11.20 -6.94 -19.08
C LEU A 242 11.52 -6.19 -20.38
N CYS A 243 10.74 -6.45 -21.43
CA CYS A 243 10.91 -5.78 -22.71
C CYS A 243 10.69 -4.27 -22.57
N ASP A 244 11.55 -3.47 -23.20
CA ASP A 244 11.33 -2.03 -23.36
C ASP A 244 11.28 -1.29 -22.00
N ILE A 245 12.14 -1.69 -21.05
CA ILE A 245 12.40 -0.98 -19.79
C ILE A 245 13.86 -0.50 -19.72
N PRO A 246 14.14 0.62 -19.03
CA PRO A 246 15.51 1.15 -18.94
C PRO A 246 16.39 0.46 -17.87
N ALA A 247 15.85 -0.41 -17.02
CA ALA A 247 16.64 -1.15 -16.04
C ALA A 247 17.72 -2.02 -16.71
N THR A 248 18.91 -2.04 -16.13
CA THR A 248 20.09 -2.72 -16.70
C THR A 248 20.57 -3.91 -15.87
N THR A 249 19.95 -4.16 -14.71
CA THR A 249 20.33 -5.26 -13.82
C THR A 249 19.12 -5.97 -13.22
N ILE A 250 19.27 -7.28 -12.98
CA ILE A 250 18.33 -8.12 -12.23
C ILE A 250 18.80 -8.16 -10.76
N PRO A 251 17.96 -7.87 -9.76
CA PRO A 251 18.41 -7.92 -8.37
C PRO A 251 18.87 -9.31 -7.94
N ALA A 252 19.81 -9.36 -6.99
CA ALA A 252 20.19 -10.63 -6.38
C ALA A 252 19.06 -11.16 -5.48
N GLY A 253 18.80 -12.47 -5.55
CA GLY A 253 17.82 -13.14 -4.68
C GLY A 253 16.36 -13.07 -5.15
N ILE A 254 16.09 -12.57 -6.35
CA ILE A 254 14.82 -12.88 -7.04
C ILE A 254 14.82 -14.35 -7.44
N GLU A 255 13.69 -15.04 -7.27
CA GLU A 255 13.50 -16.43 -7.70
C GLU A 255 12.61 -16.43 -8.94
N ILE A 256 13.14 -16.90 -10.07
CA ILE A 256 12.41 -17.00 -11.35
C ILE A 256 12.51 -18.44 -11.83
N VAL A 257 11.37 -19.10 -12.02
CA VAL A 257 11.30 -20.48 -12.52
C VAL A 257 11.35 -20.52 -14.05
N GLY A 258 10.68 -19.58 -14.72
CA GLY A 258 10.58 -19.51 -16.17
C GLY A 258 11.71 -18.71 -16.82
N VAL A 259 11.40 -18.19 -18.00
CA VAL A 259 12.34 -17.45 -18.85
C VAL A 259 12.21 -15.94 -18.62
N ILE A 260 13.34 -15.23 -18.67
CA ILE A 260 13.33 -13.77 -18.72
C ILE A 260 13.31 -13.34 -20.18
N TYR A 261 12.29 -12.56 -20.54
CA TYR A 261 12.14 -12.01 -21.89
C TYR A 261 12.56 -10.55 -21.92
N ILE A 262 13.53 -10.24 -22.79
CA ILE A 262 14.18 -8.93 -22.86
C ILE A 262 14.45 -8.63 -24.34
N ARG A 263 14.23 -7.42 -24.85
CA ARG A 263 14.54 -7.12 -26.27
C ARG A 263 16.02 -7.25 -26.56
N GLU A 264 16.35 -7.77 -27.76
CA GLU A 264 17.74 -7.90 -28.25
C GLU A 264 18.60 -6.62 -28.07
N TYR A 265 18.00 -5.43 -28.13
CA TYR A 265 18.73 -4.16 -27.98
C TYR A 265 19.06 -3.79 -26.53
N GLN A 266 18.43 -4.38 -25.51
CA GLN A 266 18.70 -4.15 -24.07
C GLN A 266 19.93 -4.94 -23.62
N THR A 267 21.06 -4.71 -24.29
CA THR A 267 22.28 -5.54 -24.18
C THR A 267 22.87 -5.62 -22.76
N GLU A 268 22.78 -4.55 -21.97
CA GLU A 268 23.27 -4.53 -20.58
C GLU A 268 22.46 -5.47 -19.68
N LEU A 269 21.12 -5.41 -19.78
CA LEU A 269 20.22 -6.26 -18.99
C LEU A 269 20.37 -7.73 -19.37
N ILE A 270 20.49 -8.03 -20.66
CA ILE A 270 20.75 -9.40 -21.17
C ILE A 270 22.08 -9.93 -20.60
N ALA A 271 23.14 -9.13 -20.65
CA ALA A 271 24.46 -9.52 -20.15
C ALA A 271 24.45 -9.75 -18.63
N ASP A 272 23.74 -8.93 -17.87
CA ASP A 272 23.59 -9.10 -16.43
C ASP A 272 22.78 -10.36 -16.06
N ALA A 273 21.64 -10.57 -16.71
CA ALA A 273 20.80 -11.75 -16.50
C ALA A 273 21.54 -13.05 -16.84
N THR A 274 22.21 -13.10 -18.00
CA THR A 274 22.98 -14.28 -18.44
C THR A 274 24.16 -14.58 -17.51
N ARG A 275 24.90 -13.55 -17.07
CA ARG A 275 26.00 -13.70 -16.11
C ARG A 275 25.54 -14.25 -14.75
N LYS A 276 24.29 -13.98 -14.36
CA LYS A 276 23.65 -14.52 -13.15
C LYS A 276 23.04 -15.90 -13.36
N GLY A 277 23.09 -16.44 -14.57
CA GLY A 277 22.65 -17.80 -14.89
C GLY A 277 21.15 -17.94 -15.19
N TYR A 278 20.43 -16.83 -15.43
CA TYR A 278 19.04 -16.88 -15.85
C TYR A 278 18.92 -17.31 -17.31
N GLN A 279 17.85 -18.04 -17.63
CA GLN A 279 17.46 -18.28 -19.01
C GLN A 279 16.88 -16.99 -19.59
N VAL A 280 17.45 -16.53 -20.70
CA VAL A 280 17.03 -15.30 -21.38
C VAL A 280 16.58 -15.65 -22.81
N GLU A 281 15.45 -15.10 -23.22
CA GLU A 281 14.97 -15.10 -24.61
C GLU A 281 14.84 -13.65 -25.07
N SER A 282 15.38 -13.35 -26.25
CA SER A 282 15.52 -11.98 -26.76
C SER A 282 15.02 -11.79 -28.18
#